data_AF-A0A3R6QLF8-F1
#
_entry.id   AF-A0A3R6QLF8-F1
#
_cell.length_a   1.000
_cell.length_b   1.000
_cell.length_c   1.000
_cell.angle_alpha   90.00
_cell.angle_beta   90.00
_cell.angle_gamma   90.00
#
_symmetry.space_group_name_H-M   'P 1'
#
loop_
_entity.id
_entity.type
_entity.pdbx_description
1 polymer ?
#
loop_
_entity_poly.entity_id
_entity_poly.type
_entity_poly.pdbx_seq_one_letter_code
_entity_poly.pdbx_strand_id
1 'polypeptide(L)'
;MKRLKRNGVFFEEINVIVYADNDSRLWDYRNLFFKIREQKEYLLQVTLTKYFSTLREVSDFVSGGVDLVYITVPVSEEILFISQEVARRQKAAGLAIYEADGILWEYYQDGIRSEQRHLSIKDEQELYRVTDSLCDYIAGCENI
;
A
#
# COMPACT_ATOMS: atom_id res chain seq x y z
N MET A 1 -11.32 -2.24 -3.06
CA MET A 1 -11.65 -1.88 -1.67
C MET A 1 -12.93 -2.54 -1.17
N LYS A 2 -13.07 -2.77 0.14
CA LYS A 2 -14.29 -3.37 0.74
C LYS A 2 -15.08 -2.33 1.55
N ARG A 3 -16.34 -2.10 1.18
CA ARG A 3 -17.25 -1.24 1.96
C ARG A 3 -17.87 -2.03 3.12
N LEU A 4 -17.65 -1.58 4.34
CA LEU A 4 -18.15 -2.19 5.56
C LEU A 4 -19.21 -1.32 6.23
N LYS A 5 -20.02 -1.92 7.11
CA LYS A 5 -21.03 -1.23 7.91
C LYS A 5 -20.87 -1.59 9.38
N ARG A 6 -20.72 -0.59 10.26
CA ARG A 6 -20.68 -0.76 11.72
C ARG A 6 -21.54 0.30 12.37
N ASN A 7 -22.46 -0.11 13.25
CA ASN A 7 -23.38 0.79 13.95
C ASN A 7 -24.16 1.75 13.03
N GLY A 8 -24.52 1.31 11.82
CA GLY A 8 -25.24 2.15 10.86
C GLY A 8 -24.37 3.04 9.98
N VAL A 9 -23.08 3.22 10.31
CA VAL A 9 -22.11 4.01 9.54
C VAL A 9 -21.39 3.11 8.55
N PHE A 10 -21.29 3.55 7.30
CA PHE A 10 -20.45 2.89 6.30
C PHE A 10 -19.05 3.46 6.36
N PHE A 11 -18.06 2.59 6.24
CA PHE A 11 -16.66 2.97 6.12
C PHE A 11 -15.98 2.06 5.11
N GLU A 12 -14.87 2.53 4.58
CA GLU A 12 -14.08 1.80 3.59
C GLU A 12 -12.93 1.10 4.30
N GLU A 13 -12.62 -0.12 3.88
CA GLU A 13 -11.47 -0.89 4.36
C GLU A 13 -10.43 -0.97 3.25
N ILE A 14 -9.23 -0.46 3.55
CA ILE A 14 -8.05 -0.51 2.69
C ILE A 14 -7.09 -1.56 3.25
N ASN A 15 -6.81 -2.57 2.44
CA ASN A 15 -5.85 -3.61 2.75
C ASN A 15 -4.46 -3.23 2.25
N VAL A 16 -3.55 -3.02 3.20
CA VAL A 16 -2.15 -2.66 2.95
C VAL A 16 -1.26 -3.85 3.26
N ILE A 17 -0.39 -4.23 2.33
CA ILE A 17 0.72 -5.14 2.62
C ILE A 17 2.02 -4.34 2.61
N VAL A 18 2.78 -4.42 3.71
CA VAL A 18 4.09 -3.78 3.85
C VAL A 18 5.18 -4.85 3.83
N TYR A 19 6.15 -4.67 2.94
CA TYR A 19 7.36 -5.47 2.89
C TYR A 19 8.58 -4.68 3.37
N ALA A 20 9.36 -5.28 4.26
CA ALA A 20 10.67 -4.76 4.66
C ALA A 20 11.68 -5.90 4.88
N ASP A 21 12.97 -5.59 4.77
CA ASP A 21 14.07 -6.55 4.95
C ASP A 21 14.36 -6.88 6.43
N ASN A 22 13.90 -6.04 7.36
CA ASN A 22 14.18 -6.19 8.79
C ASN A 22 12.99 -5.77 9.69
N ASP A 23 13.02 -6.26 10.93
CA ASP A 23 11.92 -6.07 11.90
C ASP A 23 11.78 -4.60 12.30
N SER A 24 12.89 -3.87 12.45
CA SER A 24 12.87 -2.46 12.83
C SER A 24 12.08 -1.65 11.82
N ARG A 25 12.38 -1.82 10.53
CA ARG A 25 11.68 -1.10 9.46
C ARG A 25 10.21 -1.51 9.35
N LEU A 26 9.87 -2.78 9.58
CA LEU A 26 8.47 -3.19 9.70
C LEU A 26 7.76 -2.47 10.85
N TRP A 27 8.41 -2.32 12.00
CA TRP A 27 7.86 -1.59 13.14
C TRP A 27 7.66 -0.10 12.83
N ASP A 28 8.62 0.53 12.15
CA ASP A 28 8.54 1.93 11.75
C ASP A 28 7.32 2.16 10.84
N TYR A 29 7.18 1.35 9.79
CA TYR A 29 6.05 1.47 8.86
C TYR A 29 4.72 1.04 9.48
N ARG A 30 4.71 0.05 10.38
CA ARG A 30 3.53 -0.25 11.19
C ARG A 30 3.09 1.01 11.92
N ASN A 31 3.98 1.64 12.69
CA ASN A 31 3.66 2.83 13.47
C ASN A 31 3.20 4.00 12.57
N LEU A 32 3.81 4.15 11.40
CA LEU A 32 3.40 5.12 10.38
C LEU A 32 1.93 4.93 9.97
N PHE A 33 1.55 3.72 9.53
CA PHE A 33 0.17 3.42 9.13
C PHE A 33 -0.81 3.48 10.29
N PHE A 34 -0.40 3.11 11.51
CA PHE A 34 -1.24 3.27 12.71
C PHE A 34 -1.54 4.73 12.98
N LYS A 35 -0.55 5.62 12.86
CA LYS A 35 -0.74 7.07 13.03
C LYS A 35 -1.68 7.65 11.97
N ILE A 36 -1.56 7.21 10.70
CA ILE A 36 -2.49 7.59 9.63
C ILE A 36 -3.91 7.11 9.98
N ARG A 37 -4.05 5.84 10.36
CA ARG A 37 -5.34 5.22 10.70
C ARG A 37 -6.10 5.98 11.79
N GLU A 38 -5.42 6.55 12.77
CA GLU A 38 -6.07 7.32 13.85
C GLU A 38 -6.73 8.63 13.37
N GLN A 39 -6.38 9.10 12.17
CA GLN A 39 -6.79 10.40 11.63
C GLN A 39 -7.78 10.29 10.45
N LYS A 40 -8.19 9.08 10.07
CA LYS A 40 -8.94 8.82 8.84
C LYS A 40 -10.30 8.18 9.11
N GLU A 41 -11.24 8.42 8.20
CA GLU A 41 -12.60 7.86 8.25
C GLU A 41 -12.66 6.42 7.70
N TYR A 42 -11.65 6.00 6.94
CA TYR A 42 -11.46 4.63 6.47
C TYR A 42 -10.63 3.78 7.45
N LEU A 43 -10.80 2.47 7.36
CA LEU A 43 -10.05 1.47 8.13
C LEU A 43 -8.85 0.97 7.33
N LEU A 44 -7.65 1.15 7.87
CA LEU A 44 -6.43 0.53 7.36
C LEU A 44 -6.18 -0.82 8.03
N GLN A 45 -6.15 -1.89 7.22
CA GLN A 45 -5.70 -3.22 7.62
C GLN A 45 -4.28 -3.43 7.11
N VAL A 46 -3.32 -3.50 8.04
CA VAL A 46 -1.90 -3.57 7.69
C VAL A 46 -1.37 -4.98 7.93
N THR A 47 -0.93 -5.64 6.87
CA THR A 47 -0.18 -6.88 6.94
C THR A 47 1.31 -6.57 6.78
N LEU A 48 2.13 -7.07 7.71
CA LEU A 48 3.58 -6.87 7.70
C LEU A 48 4.26 -8.17 7.28
N THR A 49 5.24 -8.10 6.38
CA THR A 49 6.02 -9.27 5.97
C THR A 49 7.48 -8.95 5.70
N LYS A 50 8.36 -9.89 6.02
CA LYS A 50 9.77 -9.91 5.59
C LYS A 50 10.04 -10.87 4.46
N TYR A 51 9.06 -11.71 4.18
CA TYR A 51 9.18 -12.78 3.20
C TYR A 51 8.46 -12.34 1.95
N PHE A 52 9.23 -12.31 0.87
CA PHE A 52 8.71 -11.88 -0.41
C PHE A 52 7.67 -12.87 -0.98
N SER A 53 7.82 -14.17 -0.69
CA SER A 53 6.81 -15.19 -1.02
C SER A 53 5.43 -14.88 -0.42
N THR A 54 5.42 -14.32 0.79
CA THR A 54 4.20 -13.94 1.50
C THR A 54 3.44 -12.80 0.82
N LEU A 55 4.10 -11.90 0.07
CA LEU A 55 3.38 -10.88 -0.71
C LEU A 55 2.40 -11.50 -1.69
N ARG A 56 2.86 -12.52 -2.42
CA ARG A 56 2.06 -13.21 -3.44
C ARG A 56 1.03 -14.15 -2.81
N GLU A 57 1.42 -14.91 -1.79
CA GLU A 57 0.49 -15.85 -1.15
C GLU A 57 -0.63 -15.08 -0.44
N VAL A 58 -0.29 -14.08 0.36
CA VAL A 58 -1.29 -13.34 1.15
C VAL A 58 -2.20 -12.52 0.25
N SER A 59 -1.70 -11.95 -0.85
CA SER A 59 -2.56 -11.16 -1.75
C SER A 59 -3.78 -11.94 -2.25
N ASP A 60 -3.65 -13.26 -2.41
CA ASP A 60 -4.73 -14.12 -2.89
C ASP A 60 -5.73 -14.51 -1.77
N PHE A 61 -5.33 -14.40 -0.50
CA PHE A 61 -6.17 -14.76 0.66
C PHE A 61 -6.87 -13.56 1.32
N VAL A 62 -6.40 -12.33 1.09
CA VAL A 62 -7.01 -11.14 1.69
C VAL A 62 -8.42 -10.94 1.13
N SER A 63 -9.42 -10.97 2.02
CA SER A 63 -10.82 -10.74 1.64
C SER A 63 -11.01 -9.33 1.10
N GLY A 64 -11.37 -9.22 -0.18
CA GLY A 64 -11.49 -7.93 -0.88
C GLY A 64 -10.25 -7.54 -1.70
N GLY A 65 -9.20 -8.36 -1.68
CA GLY A 65 -7.94 -8.11 -2.38
C GLY A 65 -7.03 -7.14 -1.63
N VAL A 66 -5.89 -6.83 -2.24
CA VAL A 66 -4.92 -5.87 -1.73
C VAL A 66 -5.12 -4.53 -2.42
N ASP A 67 -5.29 -3.45 -1.66
CA ASP A 67 -5.48 -2.11 -2.22
C ASP A 67 -4.15 -1.34 -2.30
N LEU A 68 -3.18 -1.66 -1.43
CA LEU A 68 -1.86 -1.04 -1.41
C LEU A 68 -0.76 -2.07 -1.12
N VAL A 69 0.21 -2.18 -2.04
CA VAL A 69 1.48 -2.87 -1.81
C VAL A 69 2.55 -1.83 -1.52
N TYR A 70 3.21 -1.92 -0.36
CA TYR A 70 4.20 -0.96 0.08
C TYR A 70 5.54 -1.65 0.34
N ILE A 71 6.53 -1.34 -0.48
CA ILE A 71 7.86 -1.91 -0.46
C ILE A 71 8.82 -0.86 0.12
N THR A 72 9.41 -1.15 1.27
CA THR A 72 10.13 -0.15 2.09
C THR A 72 11.65 -0.13 1.87
N VAL A 73 12.13 -0.90 0.90
CA VAL A 73 13.56 -1.05 0.57
C VAL A 73 13.72 -0.89 -0.93
N PRO A 74 14.89 -0.43 -1.41
CA PRO A 74 15.25 -0.56 -2.82
C PRO A 74 15.24 -2.04 -3.22
N VAL A 75 14.72 -2.32 -4.41
CA VAL A 75 14.44 -3.69 -4.85
C VAL A 75 15.23 -4.09 -6.09
N SER A 76 15.53 -5.38 -6.20
CA SER A 76 16.01 -5.97 -7.45
C SER A 76 14.90 -5.96 -8.51
N GLU A 77 15.27 -6.10 -9.78
CA GLU A 77 14.30 -6.23 -10.89
C GLU A 77 13.31 -7.37 -10.67
N GLU A 78 13.75 -8.48 -10.07
CA GLU A 78 12.89 -9.63 -9.75
C GLU A 78 11.79 -9.25 -8.75
N ILE A 79 12.16 -8.56 -7.66
CA ILE A 79 11.22 -8.12 -6.63
C ILE A 79 10.26 -7.06 -7.20
N LEU A 80 10.77 -6.15 -8.03
CA LEU A 80 9.94 -5.17 -8.74
C LEU A 80 8.89 -5.88 -9.62
N PHE A 81 9.34 -6.79 -10.48
CA PHE A 81 8.46 -7.54 -11.39
C PHE A 81 7.35 -8.25 -10.62
N ILE A 82 7.69 -8.97 -9.55
CA ILE A 82 6.69 -9.70 -8.78
C ILE A 82 5.76 -8.76 -8.02
N SER A 83 6.24 -7.63 -7.48
CA SER A 83 5.39 -6.64 -6.81
C SER A 83 4.37 -6.03 -7.78
N GLN A 84 4.80 -5.75 -9.02
CA GLN A 84 3.92 -5.31 -10.09
C GLN A 84 2.90 -6.39 -10.48
N GLU A 85 3.32 -7.66 -10.55
CA GLU A 85 2.39 -8.77 -10.81
C GLU A 85 1.34 -8.93 -9.71
N VAL A 86 1.71 -8.74 -8.43
CA VAL A 86 0.75 -8.74 -7.33
C VAL A 86 -0.28 -7.63 -7.52
N ALA A 87 0.16 -6.40 -7.81
CA ALA A 87 -0.73 -5.26 -8.02
C ALA A 87 -1.64 -5.44 -9.25
N ARG A 88 -1.10 -5.92 -10.38
CA ARG A 88 -1.87 -6.18 -11.62
C ARG A 88 -2.98 -7.23 -11.46
N ARG A 89 -2.81 -8.18 -10.55
CA ARG A 89 -3.83 -9.21 -10.29
C ARG A 89 -5.01 -8.70 -9.49
N GLN A 90 -4.85 -7.57 -8.82
CA GLN A 90 -5.93 -6.93 -8.09
C GLN A 90 -6.83 -6.17 -9.06
N LYS A 91 -8.11 -6.03 -8.70
CA LYS A 91 -9.06 -5.21 -9.46
C LYS A 91 -8.59 -3.75 -9.52
N ALA A 92 -8.11 -3.23 -8.40
CA ALA A 92 -7.48 -1.91 -8.30
C ALA A 92 -6.45 -1.97 -7.17
N ALA A 93 -5.21 -1.50 -7.42
CA ALA A 93 -4.17 -1.48 -6.42
C ALA A 93 -3.10 -0.41 -6.66
N GLY A 94 -2.68 0.22 -5.58
CA GLY A 94 -1.46 1.02 -5.52
C GLY A 94 -0.23 0.19 -5.25
N LEU A 95 0.90 0.56 -5.85
CA LEU A 95 2.22 0.03 -5.59
C LEU A 95 3.16 1.19 -5.26
N ALA A 96 3.66 1.22 -4.03
CA ALA A 96 4.64 2.18 -3.55
C ALA A 96 5.97 1.47 -3.27
N ILE A 97 7.05 1.93 -3.89
CA ILE A 97 8.39 1.34 -3.76
C ILE A 97 9.38 2.40 -3.33
N TYR A 98 10.04 2.18 -2.20
CA TYR A 98 11.09 3.06 -1.71
C TYR A 98 12.35 2.95 -2.57
N GLU A 99 12.78 4.08 -3.11
CA GLU A 99 14.00 4.25 -3.89
C GLU A 99 14.97 5.21 -3.20
N ALA A 100 16.16 5.43 -3.77
CA ALA A 100 17.21 6.23 -3.12
C ALA A 100 16.80 7.69 -2.85
N ASP A 101 15.93 8.25 -3.67
CA ASP A 101 15.51 9.66 -3.69
C ASP A 101 14.01 9.88 -3.40
N GLY A 102 13.27 8.82 -3.10
CA GLY A 102 11.83 8.93 -2.86
C GLY A 102 11.07 7.61 -2.94
N ILE A 103 9.85 7.69 -3.46
CA ILE A 103 8.97 6.56 -3.73
C ILE A 103 8.58 6.55 -5.21
N LEU A 104 8.85 5.42 -5.87
CA LEU A 104 8.15 5.08 -7.10
C LEU A 104 6.72 4.66 -6.75
N TRP A 105 5.77 5.45 -7.23
CA TRP A 105 4.34 5.18 -7.13
C TRP A 105 3.80 4.71 -8.47
N GLU A 106 3.07 3.60 -8.45
CA GLU A 106 2.29 3.10 -9.58
C GLU A 106 0.87 2.80 -9.11
N TYR A 107 -0.11 3.05 -9.98
CA TYR A 107 -1.49 2.66 -9.74
C TYR A 107 -1.98 1.78 -10.88
N TYR A 108 -2.63 0.68 -10.52
CA TYR A 108 -3.15 -0.33 -11.43
C TYR A 108 -4.67 -0.45 -11.28
N GLN A 109 -5.36 -0.55 -12.41
CA GLN A 109 -6.78 -0.82 -12.49
C GLN A 109 -7.04 -1.86 -13.58
N ASP A 110 -7.72 -2.95 -13.22
CA ASP A 110 -8.02 -4.09 -14.08
C ASP A 110 -6.76 -4.63 -14.81
N GLY A 111 -5.64 -4.70 -14.07
CA GLY A 111 -4.34 -5.16 -14.57
C GLY A 111 -3.56 -4.16 -15.43
N ILE A 112 -4.13 -2.99 -15.71
CA ILE A 112 -3.49 -1.94 -16.51
C ILE A 112 -2.93 -0.86 -15.59
N ARG A 113 -1.66 -0.47 -15.80
CA ARG A 113 -1.07 0.67 -15.09
C ARG A 113 -1.67 1.96 -15.62
N SER A 114 -2.43 2.67 -14.79
CA SER A 114 -3.08 3.94 -15.14
C SER A 114 -2.28 5.16 -14.69
N GLU A 115 -1.40 5.00 -13.69
CA GLU A 115 -0.54 6.08 -13.21
C GLU A 115 0.86 5.57 -12.84
N GLN A 116 1.87 6.41 -13.06
CA GLN A 116 3.24 6.22 -12.55
C GLN A 116 3.84 7.59 -12.21
N ARG A 117 4.40 7.73 -11.01
CA ARG A 117 5.07 8.96 -10.53
C ARG A 117 6.24 8.62 -9.64
N HIS A 118 7.24 9.50 -9.62
CA HIS A 118 8.26 9.48 -8.58
C HIS A 118 7.93 10.58 -7.57
N LEU A 119 7.85 10.23 -6.29
CA LEU A 119 7.50 11.12 -5.18
C LEU A 119 8.74 11.30 -4.30
N SER A 120 9.38 12.46 -4.37
CA SER A 120 10.60 12.73 -3.60
C SER A 120 10.34 12.71 -2.09
N ILE A 121 11.30 12.18 -1.32
CA ILE A 121 11.22 12.13 0.14
C ILE A 121 12.55 12.60 0.73
N LYS A 122 12.50 13.67 1.52
CA LYS A 122 13.67 14.28 2.17
C LYS A 122 13.79 13.91 3.64
N ASP A 123 12.66 13.65 4.28
CA ASP A 123 12.58 13.37 5.71
C ASP A 123 11.35 12.52 6.07
N GLU A 124 11.25 12.14 7.34
CA GLU A 124 10.17 11.34 7.89
C GLU A 124 8.80 12.04 7.81
N GLN A 125 8.77 13.38 7.90
CA GLN A 125 7.54 14.14 7.81
C GLN A 125 6.99 14.12 6.38
N GLU A 126 7.86 14.20 5.37
CA GLU A 126 7.51 14.05 3.97
C GLU A 126 7.06 12.62 3.66
N LEU A 127 7.74 11.60 4.19
CA LEU A 127 7.31 10.20 4.09
C LEU A 127 5.89 10.01 4.64
N TYR A 128 5.59 10.61 5.79
CA TYR A 128 4.24 10.60 6.35
C TYR A 128 3.22 11.22 5.41
N ARG A 129 3.47 12.45 4.94
CA ARG A 129 2.52 13.17 4.06
C ARG A 129 2.28 12.43 2.74
N VAL A 130 3.33 11.86 2.15
CA VAL A 130 3.23 11.08 0.92
C VAL A 130 2.39 9.83 1.18
N THR A 131 2.72 9.05 2.21
CA THR A 131 1.99 7.82 2.54
C THR A 131 0.51 8.09 2.85
N ASP A 132 0.23 9.18 3.58
CA ASP A 132 -1.11 9.66 3.87
C ASP A 132 -1.89 10.00 2.59
N SER A 133 -1.26 10.75 1.69
CA SER A 133 -1.86 11.14 0.41
C SER A 133 -2.12 9.95 -0.51
N LEU A 134 -1.25 8.93 -0.48
CA LEU A 134 -1.45 7.69 -1.22
C LEU A 134 -2.66 6.91 -0.68
N CYS A 135 -2.83 6.84 0.64
CA CYS A 135 -4.01 6.21 1.24
C CYS A 135 -5.30 6.95 0.86
N ASP A 136 -5.29 8.29 0.89
CA ASP A 136 -6.44 9.11 0.47
C ASP A 136 -6.75 8.96 -1.03
N TYR A 137 -5.73 8.85 -1.88
CA TYR A 137 -5.90 8.60 -3.30
C TYR A 137 -6.61 7.26 -3.54
N ILE A 138 -6.16 6.19 -2.87
CA ILE A 138 -6.74 4.85 -2.98
C ILE A 138 -8.21 4.86 -2.51
N ALA A 139 -8.51 5.53 -1.40
CA ALA A 139 -9.90 5.72 -0.94
C ALA A 139 -10.75 6.49 -1.97
N GLY A 140 -10.17 7.52 -2.61
CA GLY A 140 -10.86 8.39 -3.56
C GLY A 140 -11.18 7.74 -4.92
N CYS A 141 -10.32 6.85 -5.42
CA CYS A 141 -10.42 6.30 -6.77
C CYS A 141 -11.61 5.37 -7.03
N GLU A 142 -12.33 4.89 -6.02
CA GLU A 142 -13.56 4.08 -6.20
C GLU A 142 -14.86 4.87 -5.99
N ASN A 143 -14.80 6.21 -5.84
CA ASN A 143 -15.98 7.09 -5.84
C ASN A 143 -16.44 7.53 -7.25
N ILE A 144 -15.89 6.92 -8.32
CA ILE A 144 -16.20 7.21 -9.73
C ILE A 144 -16.89 6.01 -10.37
#